data_AF-A0A6A3GSM9-F1
#
_entry.id   AF-A0A6A3GSM9-F1
#
_cell.length_a   1.000
_cell.length_b   1.000
_cell.length_c   1.000
_cell.angle_alpha   90.00
_cell.angle_beta   90.00
_cell.angle_gamma   90.00
#
_symmetry.space_group_name_H-M   'P 1'
#
loop_
_entity.id
_entity.type
_entity.pdbx_description
1 polymer ?
#
loop_
_entity_poly.entity_id
_entity_poly.type
_entity_poly.pdbx_seq_one_letter_code
_entity_poly.pdbx_strand_id
1 'polypeptide(L)' 'MLDGTSIKVNYESNYPMNHATDVTTKGGDFQDLIMWDQLTDFARKALNETSFGDANVPMNDGNFVSKLDKAWPF' A
#
# COMPACT_ATOMS: atom_id res chain seq x y z
N MET A 1 -1.34 -18.40 3.86
CA MET A 1 -1.60 -16.96 3.76
C MET A 1 -1.12 -16.21 4.98
N LEU A 2 -1.22 -16.75 6.20
CA LEU A 2 -0.64 -16.13 7.39
C LEU A 2 0.68 -16.83 7.78
N ASP A 3 1.63 -16.06 8.32
CA ASP A 3 2.83 -16.51 9.03
C ASP A 3 2.86 -15.86 10.41
N GLY A 4 2.50 -16.60 11.47
CA GLY A 4 2.28 -15.99 12.79
C GLY A 4 1.23 -14.87 12.73
N THR A 5 1.67 -13.61 12.82
CA THR A 5 0.83 -12.41 12.70
C THR A 5 1.01 -11.65 11.39
N SER A 6 1.78 -12.19 10.44
CA SER A 6 2.10 -11.54 9.16
C SER A 6 1.30 -12.15 8.01
N ILE A 7 0.54 -11.33 7.28
CA ILE A 7 -0.13 -11.76 6.04
C ILE A 7 0.91 -11.84 4.91
N LYS A 8 0.88 -12.92 4.13
CA LYS A 8 1.71 -13.13 2.94
C LYS A 8 1.01 -12.52 1.74
N VAL A 9 1.64 -11.51 1.14
CA VAL A 9 1.12 -10.75 -0.01
C VAL A 9 2.00 -11.02 -1.24
N ASN A 10 1.37 -11.22 -2.39
CA ASN A 10 2.04 -11.32 -3.69
C ASN A 10 1.88 -10.01 -4.46
N TYR A 11 2.89 -9.62 -5.22
CA TYR A 11 2.81 -8.56 -6.22
C TYR A 11 2.90 -9.20 -7.60
N GLU A 12 1.82 -9.13 -8.38
CA GLU A 12 1.67 -9.92 -9.60
C GLU A 12 1.00 -9.15 -10.73
N SER A 13 1.19 -9.61 -11.96
CA SER A 13 0.48 -9.13 -13.15
C SER A 13 0.04 -10.32 -13.99
N ASN A 14 -1.21 -10.29 -14.42
CA ASN A 14 -1.80 -11.28 -15.32
C ASN A 14 -2.27 -10.54 -16.58
N TYR A 15 -1.54 -10.69 -17.69
CA TYR A 15 -1.87 -10.02 -18.95
C TYR A 15 -3.33 -10.28 -19.34
N PRO A 16 -4.11 -9.23 -19.72
CA PRO A 16 -3.69 -7.88 -20.10
C PRO A 16 -3.69 -6.84 -18.95
N MET A 17 -3.81 -7.25 -17.69
CA MET A 17 -3.89 -6.33 -16.55
C MET A 17 -2.51 -5.92 -16.03
N ASN A 18 -2.42 -4.66 -15.58
CA ASN A 18 -1.28 -4.15 -14.80
C ASN A 18 -1.12 -4.90 -13.46
N HIS A 19 -0.10 -4.52 -12.69
CA HIS A 19 0.18 -5.19 -11.43
C HIS A 19 -0.90 -4.93 -10.36
N ALA A 20 -1.13 -5.95 -9.53
CA ALA A 20 -2.00 -5.93 -8.37
C ALA A 20 -1.35 -6.69 -7.21
N THR A 21 -1.98 -6.60 -6.04
CA THR A 21 -1.61 -7.37 -4.86
C THR A 21 -2.70 -8.37 -4.50
N ASP A 22 -2.31 -9.59 -4.15
CA ASP A 22 -3.22 -10.64 -3.68
C ASP A 22 -2.61 -11.44 -2.52
N VAL A 23 -3.44 -12.18 -1.79
CA VAL A 23 -2.99 -13.08 -0.72
C VAL A 23 -2.34 -14.33 -1.32
N THR A 24 -1.29 -14.84 -0.68
CA THR A 24 -0.55 -16.00 -1.21
C THR A 24 -0.14 -17.00 -0.14
N THR A 25 0.23 -18.20 -0.56
CA THR A 25 0.84 -19.22 0.31
C THR A 25 2.37 -19.22 0.23
N LYS A 26 2.95 -18.54 -0.77
CA LYS A 26 4.40 -18.41 -0.95
C LYS A 26 5.00 -17.50 0.13
N GLY A 27 6.21 -17.81 0.57
CA GLY A 27 6.99 -16.89 1.42
C GLY A 27 7.36 -15.61 0.66
N GLY A 28 7.73 -14.57 1.41
CA GLY A 28 8.19 -13.29 0.88
C GLY A 28 9.19 -12.65 1.84
N ASP A 29 9.44 -11.36 1.62
CA ASP A 29 10.42 -10.58 2.39
C ASP A 29 9.75 -9.52 3.27
N PHE A 30 10.46 -9.08 4.31
CA PHE A 30 10.11 -7.90 5.10
C PHE A 30 10.82 -6.66 4.55
N GLN A 31 10.24 -5.48 4.78
CA GLN A 31 10.82 -4.18 4.44
C GLN A 31 10.87 -3.31 5.71
N ASP A 32 11.81 -2.36 5.74
CA ASP A 32 11.89 -1.39 6.83
C ASP A 32 10.64 -0.51 6.84
N LEU A 33 9.93 -0.51 7.97
CA LEU A 33 8.69 0.23 8.15
C LEU A 33 8.98 1.65 8.65
N ILE A 34 8.40 2.65 7.97
CA ILE A 34 8.24 4.02 8.47
C ILE A 34 6.75 4.37 8.47
N MET A 35 6.21 4.71 9.63
CA MET A 35 4.82 5.10 9.76
C MET A 35 4.60 6.54 9.26
N TRP A 36 3.38 6.88 8.84
CA TRP A 36 3.06 8.20 8.28
C TRP A 36 3.40 9.36 9.23
N ASP A 37 3.16 9.18 10.52
CA ASP A 37 3.46 10.13 11.60
C ASP A 37 4.96 10.23 11.91
N GLN A 38 5.73 9.18 11.64
CA GLN A 38 7.19 9.16 11.80
C GLN A 38 7.94 9.87 10.67
N LEU A 39 7.28 10.12 9.52
CA LEU A 39 7.87 10.91 8.43
C LEU A 39 8.13 12.36 8.86
N THR A 40 9.08 13.02 8.19
CA THR A 40 9.24 14.47 8.31
C THR A 40 8.06 15.19 7.67
N ASP A 41 7.80 16.43 8.09
CA ASP A 41 6.77 17.27 7.48
C ASP A 41 6.99 17.46 5.97
N PHE A 42 8.25 17.60 5.55
CA PHE A 42 8.60 17.71 4.13
C PHE A 42 8.26 16.45 3.34
N ALA A 43 8.47 15.25 3.91
CA ALA A 43 8.13 14.00 3.26
C ALA A 43 6.61 13.82 3.14
N ARG A 44 5.84 14.10 4.21
CA ARG A 44 4.37 14.08 4.14
C ARG A 44 3.84 15.08 3.11
N LYS A 45 4.36 16.32 3.11
CA LYS A 45 4.00 17.34 2.11
C LYS A 45 4.27 16.85 0.68
N ALA A 46 5.46 16.29 0.43
CA ALA A 46 5.79 15.76 -0.89
C ALA A 46 4.83 14.63 -1.32
N LEU A 47 4.49 13.70 -0.42
CA LEU A 47 3.55 12.60 -0.71
C LEU A 47 2.08 13.07 -0.86
N ASN A 48 1.73 14.22 -0.29
CA ASN A 48 0.42 14.85 -0.49
C ASN A 48 0.32 15.62 -1.81
N GLU A 49 1.39 16.29 -2.25
CA GLU A 49 1.33 17.28 -3.35
C GLU A 49 1.91 16.77 -4.68
N THR A 50 2.71 15.71 -4.67
CA THR A 50 3.37 15.20 -5.88
C THR A 50 2.38 14.46 -6.77
N SER A 51 2.39 14.77 -8.08
CA SER A 51 1.72 13.96 -9.09
C SER A 51 2.54 12.70 -9.39
N PHE A 52 1.94 11.54 -9.18
CA PHE A 52 2.53 10.23 -9.50
C PHE A 52 1.99 9.67 -10.84
N GLY A 53 1.51 10.55 -11.73
CA GLY A 53 0.89 10.16 -13.00
C GLY A 53 -0.41 9.39 -12.76
N ASP A 54 -0.49 8.18 -13.30
CA ASP A 54 -1.67 7.32 -13.14
C ASP A 54 -1.74 6.64 -11.74
N ALA A 55 -0.66 6.72 -10.96
CA ALA A 55 -0.61 6.17 -9.61
C ALA A 55 -1.08 7.18 -8.54
N ASN A 56 -1.58 6.67 -7.43
CA ASN A 56 -2.07 7.48 -6.30
C ASN A 56 -1.49 6.96 -4.99
N VAL A 57 -1.04 7.86 -4.12
CA VAL A 57 -0.52 7.52 -2.78
C VAL A 57 -1.70 7.13 -1.88
N PRO A 58 -1.85 5.86 -1.47
CA PRO A 58 -3.05 5.40 -0.77
C PRO A 58 -3.13 5.87 0.69
N MET A 59 -1.99 6.17 1.32
CA MET A 59 -1.88 6.55 2.72
C MET A 59 -1.74 8.06 2.96
N ASN A 60 -1.83 8.88 1.92
CA ASN A 60 -1.74 10.33 2.08
C ASN A 60 -3.02 10.92 2.69
N ASP A 61 -2.97 12.17 3.14
CA ASP A 61 -4.05 12.78 3.92
C ASP A 61 -5.37 12.88 3.13
N GLY A 62 -5.28 13.09 1.81
CA GLY A 62 -6.45 13.19 0.92
C GLY A 62 -7.12 11.85 0.61
N ASN A 63 -6.38 10.74 0.65
CA ASN A 63 -6.87 9.44 0.19
C ASN A 63 -7.16 8.46 1.33
N PHE A 64 -6.46 8.55 2.46
CA PHE A 64 -6.41 7.49 3.47
C PHE A 64 -7.80 7.01 3.93
N VAL A 65 -8.66 7.93 4.36
CA VAL A 65 -10.02 7.59 4.84
C VAL A 65 -10.84 6.92 3.74
N SER A 66 -10.86 7.47 2.53
CA SER A 66 -11.60 6.88 1.40
C SER A 66 -11.05 5.50 0.98
N LYS A 67 -9.76 5.24 1.20
CA LYS A 67 -9.13 3.94 0.95
C LYS A 67 -9.52 2.93 2.02
N LEU A 68 -9.65 3.34 3.27
CA LEU A 68 -10.20 2.50 4.34
C LEU A 68 -11.65 2.10 4.04
N ASP A 69 -12.49 3.07 3.64
CA ASP A 69 -13.89 2.79 3.28
C ASP A 69 -13.99 1.78 2.13
N LYS A 70 -13.14 1.90 1.11
CA LYS A 70 -13.08 0.95 -0.02
C LYS A 70 -12.50 -0.41 0.35
N ALA A 71 -11.66 -0.47 1.38
CA ALA A 71 -11.01 -1.70 1.83
C ALA A 71 -11.85 -2.46 2.88
N TRP A 72 -12.98 -1.89 3.32
CA TRP A 72 -13.85 -2.50 4.30
C TRP A 72 -14.43 -3.84 3.79
N PRO A 73 -14.18 -4.97 4.45
CA PRO A 73 -14.50 -6.30 3.91
C PRO A 73 -15.82 -6.91 4.45
N PHE A 74 -16.64 -6.14 5.17
CA PHE A 74 -17.87 -6.63 5.85
C PHE A 74 -19.13 -5.90 5.39
#